data_AF-A0A838CHJ4-F1
#
_entry.id   AF-A0A838CHJ4-F1
#
_cell.length_a   1.000
_cell.length_b   1.000
_cell.length_c   1.000
_cell.angle_alpha   90.00
_cell.angle_beta   90.00
_cell.angle_gamma   90.00
#
_symmetry.space_group_name_H-M   'P 1'
#
loop_
_entity.id
_entity.type
_entity.pdbx_description
1 polymer ?
#
loop_
_entity_poly.entity_id
_entity_poly.type
_entity_poly.pdbx_seq_one_letter_code
_entity_poly.pdbx_strand_id
1 'polypeptide(L)'
;MRVAVIDTGVSPHPEIAHLRPGRDFVAADALQDCDNHGTAVAGIIAGRTLGIAPEAEILSVRQTSAHYRDAEAGNLETLTDAIHNALDEGAGVLNISVVSCLEPAFASRIDASGITAALARAEAQGAVVVAAAGNTGPDCQPGYEVFPARFPTVLAVAARADNHTIAPYSLVAELSAPGVVPAALAPGGWAEGTLGKDGVRPYAGTSFATPVVSGTAALLQSRYPGISPSHVRALITASAQPGGGAVDPLAALTQLSPQEIEPRPPLRVRAVDGDTNPAVSRLGLLGGSALVLVALIATLSSGLSTWRSGRRRESAPRPPAARR
;
A
#
# COMPACT_ATOMS: atom_id res chain seq x y z
N MET A 1 -13.63 18.16 9.06
CA MET A 1 -12.27 17.59 8.99
C MET A 1 -11.35 18.61 8.32
N ARG A 2 -10.13 18.83 8.81
CA ARG A 2 -9.17 19.76 8.21
C ARG A 2 -8.17 19.01 7.34
N VAL A 3 -8.02 19.45 6.09
CA VAL A 3 -7.08 18.91 5.11
C VAL A 3 -6.07 20.00 4.77
N ALA A 4 -4.80 19.76 5.07
CA ALA A 4 -3.72 20.63 4.64
C ALA A 4 -3.37 20.36 3.18
N VAL A 5 -3.30 21.42 2.38
CA VAL A 5 -2.81 21.40 1.00
C VAL A 5 -1.43 22.02 1.03
N ILE A 6 -0.39 21.17 1.05
CA ILE A 6 1.01 21.56 1.00
C ILE A 6 1.40 21.65 -0.48
N ASP A 7 1.36 22.87 -1.02
CA ASP A 7 1.39 23.12 -2.47
C ASP A 7 1.84 24.57 -2.80
N THR A 8 1.33 25.19 -3.87
CA THR A 8 1.63 26.55 -4.34
C THR A 8 0.79 27.65 -3.70
N GLY A 9 0.07 27.33 -2.63
CA GLY A 9 -0.95 28.18 -2.04
C GLY A 9 -2.34 27.88 -2.59
N VAL A 10 -3.37 28.51 -2.02
CA VAL A 10 -4.77 28.30 -2.40
C VAL A 10 -5.49 29.63 -2.42
N SER A 11 -5.92 30.05 -3.61
CA SER A 11 -6.68 31.30 -3.76
C SER A 11 -8.09 31.17 -3.19
N PRO A 12 -8.62 32.19 -2.49
CA PRO A 12 -10.01 32.21 -2.07
C PRO A 12 -10.96 32.03 -3.26
N HIS A 13 -11.90 31.10 -3.13
CA HIS A 13 -12.81 30.74 -4.22
C HIS A 13 -14.21 30.40 -3.68
N PRO A 14 -15.33 30.83 -4.32
CA PRO A 14 -16.69 30.56 -3.84
C PRO A 14 -17.09 29.07 -3.74
N GLU A 15 -16.33 28.20 -4.40
CA GLU A 15 -16.52 26.74 -4.31
C GLU A 15 -15.85 26.12 -3.07
N ILE A 16 -14.94 26.83 -2.39
CA ILE A 16 -14.29 26.35 -1.17
C ILE A 16 -14.93 27.05 0.03
N ALA A 17 -15.80 26.33 0.74
CA ALA A 17 -16.58 26.89 1.84
C ALA A 17 -15.73 27.31 3.05
N HIS A 18 -14.67 26.55 3.32
CA HIS A 18 -13.84 26.69 4.50
C HIS A 18 -12.37 26.70 4.09
N LEU A 19 -11.78 27.89 4.02
CA LEU A 19 -10.37 28.09 3.68
C LEU A 19 -9.68 28.86 4.80
N ARG A 20 -8.52 28.37 5.24
CA ARG A 20 -7.65 29.06 6.20
C ARG A 20 -6.21 29.14 5.71
N PRO A 21 -5.50 30.24 6.02
CA PRO A 21 -4.07 30.32 5.80
C PRO A 21 -3.34 29.46 6.83
N GLY A 22 -2.44 28.60 6.36
CA GLY A 22 -1.32 28.10 7.12
C GLY A 22 -0.08 28.96 6.87
N ARG A 23 1.11 28.38 7.02
CA ARG A 23 2.37 29.09 6.75
C ARG A 23 2.67 29.16 5.25
N ASP A 24 3.27 30.27 4.85
CA ASP A 24 3.91 30.45 3.56
C ASP A 24 5.44 30.34 3.74
N PHE A 25 6.06 29.44 2.99
CA PHE A 25 7.50 29.21 2.98
C PHE A 25 8.18 29.89 1.78
N VAL A 26 7.40 30.40 0.82
CA VAL A 26 7.88 30.97 -0.44
C VAL A 26 7.95 32.49 -0.37
N ALA A 27 6.90 33.15 0.14
CA ALA A 27 6.91 34.60 0.38
C ALA A 27 6.13 35.00 1.64
N ALA A 28 4.97 35.67 1.51
CA ALA A 28 4.27 36.28 2.64
C ALA A 28 2.79 35.89 2.83
N ASP A 29 2.13 35.23 1.87
CA ASP A 29 0.71 34.87 1.94
C ASP A 29 0.42 33.49 1.32
N ALA A 30 -0.02 32.55 2.15
CA ALA A 30 -0.38 31.20 1.72
C ALA A 30 -1.71 31.15 0.96
N LEU A 31 -2.53 32.21 0.99
CA LEU A 31 -3.77 32.31 0.22
C LEU A 31 -3.55 32.89 -1.18
N GLN A 32 -2.32 33.17 -1.57
CA GLN A 32 -1.99 33.56 -2.92
C GLN A 32 -1.42 32.36 -3.68
N ASP A 33 -2.11 31.97 -4.75
CA ASP A 33 -1.67 30.93 -5.68
C ASP A 33 -1.45 31.53 -7.07
N CYS A 34 -0.19 31.81 -7.40
CA CYS A 34 0.20 32.34 -8.70
C CYS A 34 0.35 31.24 -9.76
N ASP A 35 0.52 29.99 -9.33
CA ASP A 35 0.75 28.83 -10.19
C ASP A 35 -0.56 28.14 -10.60
N ASN A 36 -1.63 28.40 -9.86
CA ASN A 36 -2.95 27.79 -9.99
C ASN A 36 -2.92 26.26 -9.91
N HIS A 37 -1.98 25.73 -9.11
CA HIS A 37 -1.83 24.31 -8.88
C HIS A 37 -2.48 23.91 -7.55
N GLY A 38 -2.11 24.58 -6.45
CA GLY A 38 -2.73 24.32 -5.14
C GLY A 38 -4.22 24.65 -5.09
N THR A 39 -4.70 25.67 -5.80
CA THR A 39 -6.14 25.99 -5.93
C THR A 39 -6.90 24.89 -6.65
N ALA A 40 -6.34 24.34 -7.73
CA ALA A 40 -6.89 23.20 -8.45
C ALA A 40 -6.94 21.94 -7.56
N VAL A 41 -5.85 21.65 -6.84
CA VAL A 41 -5.74 20.54 -5.88
C VAL A 41 -6.78 20.67 -4.75
N ALA A 42 -6.90 21.86 -4.14
CA ALA A 42 -7.88 22.14 -3.11
C ALA A 42 -9.32 21.97 -3.60
N GLY A 43 -9.59 22.33 -4.86
CA GLY A 43 -10.89 22.12 -5.50
C GLY A 43 -11.28 20.65 -5.65
N ILE A 44 -10.33 19.76 -5.95
CA ILE A 44 -10.58 18.31 -6.02
C ILE A 44 -10.89 17.75 -4.61
N ILE A 45 -10.31 18.32 -3.56
CA ILE A 45 -10.60 17.92 -2.18
C ILE A 45 -11.96 18.45 -1.74
N ALA A 46 -12.16 19.77 -1.78
CA ALA A 46 -13.26 20.42 -1.05
C ALA A 46 -14.11 21.38 -1.92
N GLY A 47 -14.00 21.32 -3.24
CA GLY A 47 -14.89 22.07 -4.12
C GLY A 47 -16.35 21.64 -3.91
N ARG A 48 -17.25 22.61 -3.72
CA ARG A 48 -18.68 22.35 -3.47
C ARG A 48 -19.34 21.46 -4.52
N THR A 49 -19.00 21.66 -5.79
CA THR A 49 -19.65 20.94 -6.90
C THR A 49 -18.99 19.59 -7.22
N LEU A 50 -17.65 19.54 -7.22
CA LEU A 50 -16.88 18.39 -7.74
C LEU A 50 -15.86 17.82 -6.75
N GLY A 51 -15.74 18.39 -5.55
CA GLY A 51 -14.81 17.93 -4.53
C GLY A 51 -15.23 16.60 -3.93
N ILE A 52 -14.25 15.80 -3.54
CA ILE A 52 -14.50 14.50 -2.87
C ILE A 52 -15.08 14.70 -1.47
N ALA A 53 -14.56 15.67 -0.71
CA ALA A 53 -15.00 16.04 0.62
C ALA A 53 -15.38 17.55 0.69
N PRO A 54 -16.52 17.97 0.12
CA PRO A 54 -16.91 19.38 -0.01
C PRO A 54 -17.00 20.18 1.30
N GLU A 55 -17.23 19.50 2.43
CA GLU A 55 -17.30 20.12 3.77
C GLU A 55 -15.95 20.12 4.51
N ALA A 56 -14.88 19.64 3.88
CA ALA A 56 -13.56 19.70 4.48
C ALA A 56 -13.08 21.17 4.57
N GLU A 57 -12.42 21.49 5.68
CA GLU A 57 -11.70 22.75 5.84
C GLU A 57 -10.33 22.62 5.18
N ILE A 58 -10.04 23.46 4.19
CA ILE A 58 -8.74 23.54 3.54
C ILE A 58 -7.82 24.45 4.34
N LEU A 59 -6.68 23.91 4.77
CA LEU A 59 -5.55 24.68 5.28
C LEU A 59 -4.53 24.84 4.16
N SER A 60 -4.34 26.06 3.67
CA SER A 60 -3.36 26.33 2.62
C SER A 60 -1.96 26.46 3.20
N VAL A 61 -1.03 25.60 2.80
CA VAL A 61 0.38 25.69 3.18
C VAL A 61 1.21 25.85 1.91
N ARG A 62 1.75 27.05 1.69
CA ARG A 62 2.49 27.34 0.46
C ARG A 62 3.95 26.94 0.62
N GLN A 63 4.36 25.90 -0.08
CA GLN A 63 5.68 25.27 0.03
C GLN A 63 6.53 25.41 -1.25
N THR A 64 5.92 25.56 -2.43
CA THR A 64 6.64 25.83 -3.70
C THR A 64 5.99 26.93 -4.53
N SER A 65 6.71 27.44 -5.53
CA SER A 65 6.11 28.17 -6.64
C SER A 65 7.06 28.11 -7.86
N ALA A 66 6.51 27.91 -9.05
CA ALA A 66 7.28 28.02 -10.29
C ALA A 66 7.55 29.49 -10.69
N HIS A 67 6.79 30.43 -10.11
CA HIS A 67 6.91 31.88 -10.32
C HIS A 67 7.89 32.56 -9.35
N TYR A 68 8.22 31.94 -8.22
CA TYR A 68 9.19 32.45 -7.23
C TYR A 68 10.34 31.46 -7.05
N ARG A 69 11.34 31.55 -7.94
CA ARG A 69 12.49 30.62 -7.99
C ARG A 69 13.69 31.04 -7.15
N ASP A 70 13.69 32.27 -6.66
CA ASP A 70 14.77 32.82 -5.81
C ASP A 70 14.56 32.54 -4.31
N ALA A 71 13.44 31.90 -3.94
CA ALA A 71 13.16 31.50 -2.56
C ALA A 71 13.88 30.19 -2.21
N GLU A 72 14.41 30.07 -0.99
CA GLU A 72 14.98 28.81 -0.45
C GLU A 72 13.91 27.75 -0.10
N ALA A 73 12.75 27.81 -0.75
CA ALA A 73 11.60 26.92 -0.57
C ALA A 73 11.63 25.77 -1.58
N GLY A 74 10.76 24.77 -1.41
CA GLY A 74 10.66 23.63 -2.33
C GLY A 74 11.73 22.56 -2.17
N ASN A 75 12.47 22.58 -1.06
CA ASN A 75 13.42 21.54 -0.68
C ASN A 75 12.87 20.65 0.46
N LEU A 76 13.63 19.60 0.81
CA LEU A 76 13.22 18.62 1.80
C LEU A 76 13.06 19.19 3.22
N GLU A 77 13.88 20.19 3.58
CA GLU A 77 13.84 20.86 4.88
C GLU A 77 12.55 21.67 5.03
N THR A 78 12.26 22.55 4.07
CA THR A 78 11.02 23.34 4.06
C THR A 78 9.76 22.47 3.93
N LEU A 79 9.84 21.32 3.25
CA LEU A 79 8.76 20.32 3.26
C LEU A 79 8.53 19.73 4.66
N THR A 80 9.61 19.41 5.37
CA THR A 80 9.54 18.91 6.75
C THR A 80 8.87 19.93 7.67
N ASP A 81 9.26 21.20 7.56
CA ASP A 81 8.63 22.29 8.30
C ASP A 81 7.17 22.51 7.91
N ALA A 82 6.81 22.36 6.63
CA ALA A 82 5.44 22.45 6.16
C ALA A 82 4.55 21.34 6.76
N ILE A 83 5.06 20.12 6.88
CA ILE A 83 4.38 19.02 7.58
C ILE A 83 4.16 19.39 9.06
N HIS A 84 5.20 19.88 9.74
CA HIS A 84 5.06 20.32 11.13
C HIS A 84 4.03 21.44 11.30
N ASN A 85 4.05 22.45 10.42
CA ASN A 85 3.07 23.53 10.46
C ASN A 85 1.64 23.02 10.26
N ALA A 86 1.40 22.14 9.27
CA ALA A 86 0.09 21.55 9.04
C ALA A 86 -0.43 20.79 10.27
N LEU A 87 0.47 20.07 10.97
CA LEU A 87 0.16 19.35 12.20
C LEU A 87 -0.11 20.30 13.38
N ASP A 88 0.67 21.37 13.53
CA ASP A 88 0.46 22.40 14.56
C ASP A 88 -0.90 23.09 14.38
N GLU A 89 -1.32 23.30 13.14
CA GLU A 89 -2.65 23.83 12.78
C GLU A 89 -3.76 22.76 12.86
N GLY A 90 -3.46 21.54 13.31
CA GLY A 90 -4.43 20.48 13.56
C GLY A 90 -5.05 19.86 12.30
N ALA A 91 -4.30 19.77 11.21
CA ALA A 91 -4.74 19.04 10.02
C ALA A 91 -4.80 17.52 10.30
N GLY A 92 -5.93 16.89 9.96
CA GLY A 92 -6.12 15.43 10.07
C GLY A 92 -5.69 14.67 8.81
N VAL A 93 -5.61 15.37 7.68
CA VAL A 93 -5.05 14.85 6.42
C VAL A 93 -4.07 15.86 5.83
N LEU A 94 -2.91 15.40 5.39
CA LEU A 94 -1.89 16.21 4.72
C LEU A 94 -1.80 15.76 3.27
N ASN A 95 -2.29 16.57 2.35
CA ASN A 95 -2.13 16.39 0.91
C ASN A 95 -0.83 17.05 0.45
N ILE A 96 0.14 16.24 0.01
CA ILE A 96 1.45 16.69 -0.45
C ILE A 96 1.57 16.42 -1.95
N SER A 97 1.27 17.43 -2.75
CA SER A 97 1.29 17.35 -4.21
C SER A 97 2.60 17.85 -4.83
N VAL A 98 3.54 18.26 -3.97
CA VAL A 98 4.91 18.69 -4.28
C VAL A 98 5.89 17.62 -3.80
N VAL A 99 6.78 17.17 -4.69
CA VAL A 99 7.69 16.06 -4.39
C VAL A 99 9.13 16.42 -4.69
N SER A 100 10.06 15.85 -3.92
CA SER A 100 11.48 15.89 -4.23
C SER A 100 11.90 14.53 -4.79
N CYS A 101 12.22 14.47 -6.08
CA CYS A 101 12.77 13.28 -6.71
C CYS A 101 14.30 13.33 -6.65
N LEU A 102 14.91 12.29 -6.09
CA LEU A 102 16.36 12.19 -5.93
C LEU A 102 16.88 10.90 -6.55
N GLU A 103 18.01 11.00 -7.24
CA GLU A 103 18.71 9.81 -7.72
C GLU A 103 19.10 8.90 -6.53
N PRO A 104 18.96 7.56 -6.61
CA PRO A 104 19.16 6.67 -5.48
C PRO A 104 20.51 6.82 -4.75
N ALA A 105 21.59 7.04 -5.50
CA ALA A 105 22.93 7.24 -4.93
C ALA A 105 23.06 8.57 -4.16
N PHE A 106 22.27 9.58 -4.50
CA PHE A 106 22.21 10.83 -3.75
C PHE A 106 21.25 10.70 -2.57
N ALA A 107 20.07 10.12 -2.78
CA ALA A 107 19.06 9.88 -1.75
C ALA A 107 19.61 9.08 -0.55
N SER A 108 20.49 8.10 -0.79
CA SER A 108 21.13 7.31 0.28
C SER A 108 22.10 8.11 1.17
N ARG A 109 22.50 9.31 0.74
CA ARG A 109 23.41 10.21 1.47
C ARG A 109 22.68 11.39 2.13
N ILE A 110 21.40 11.57 1.85
CA ILE A 110 20.58 12.61 2.47
C ILE A 110 20.15 12.16 3.87
N ASP A 111 20.27 13.08 4.83
CA ASP A 111 19.69 12.87 6.16
C ASP A 111 18.15 12.97 6.08
N ALA A 112 17.49 11.82 6.19
CA ALA A 112 16.04 11.72 6.18
C ALA A 112 15.43 11.76 7.60
N SER A 113 16.23 12.02 8.65
CA SER A 113 15.77 11.97 10.04
C SER A 113 14.67 12.99 10.33
N GLY A 114 14.80 14.22 9.82
CA GLY A 114 13.81 15.28 9.97
C GLY A 114 12.45 14.90 9.41
N ILE A 115 12.40 14.51 8.14
CA ILE A 115 11.13 14.10 7.52
C ILE A 115 10.57 12.81 8.14
N THR A 116 11.42 11.88 8.55
CA THR A 116 10.98 10.66 9.26
C THR A 116 10.32 11.02 10.59
N ALA A 117 10.89 11.96 11.34
CA ALA A 117 10.32 12.45 12.59
C ALA A 117 8.99 13.19 12.37
N ALA A 118 8.88 13.99 11.31
CA ALA A 118 7.64 14.66 10.94
C ALA A 118 6.51 13.67 10.57
N LEU A 119 6.83 12.62 9.82
CA LEU A 119 5.89 11.55 9.49
C LEU A 119 5.50 10.72 10.72
N ALA A 120 6.45 10.41 11.60
CA ALA A 120 6.16 9.73 12.87
C ALA A 120 5.26 10.57 13.78
N ARG A 121 5.45 11.91 13.78
CA ARG A 121 4.56 12.84 14.48
C ARG A 121 3.15 12.83 13.86
N ALA A 122 3.02 12.80 12.54
CA ALA A 122 1.73 12.69 11.87
C ALA A 122 0.97 11.43 12.33
N GLU A 123 1.65 10.27 12.34
CA GLU A 123 1.07 9.02 12.88
C GLU A 123 0.59 9.19 14.33
N ALA A 124 1.44 9.75 15.20
CA ALA A 124 1.15 9.90 16.62
C ALA A 124 -0.02 10.87 16.89
N GLN A 125 -0.23 11.86 16.02
CA GLN A 125 -1.34 12.82 16.11
C GLN A 125 -2.60 12.37 15.37
N GLY A 126 -2.59 11.18 14.76
CA GLY A 126 -3.74 10.65 14.03
C GLY A 126 -3.94 11.28 12.65
N ALA A 127 -2.91 11.93 12.09
CA ALA A 127 -2.97 12.55 10.78
C ALA A 127 -2.53 11.58 9.66
N VAL A 128 -3.27 11.57 8.55
CA VAL A 128 -2.96 10.74 7.38
C VAL A 128 -2.16 11.57 6.37
N VAL A 129 -1.01 11.07 5.94
CA VAL A 129 -0.20 11.71 4.91
C VAL A 129 -0.43 11.04 3.56
N VAL A 130 -0.81 11.83 2.56
CA VAL A 130 -1.05 11.38 1.19
C VAL A 130 -0.16 12.20 0.26
N ALA A 131 0.60 11.54 -0.60
CA ALA A 131 1.59 12.21 -1.44
C ALA A 131 1.54 11.73 -2.90
N ALA A 132 1.86 12.64 -3.81
CA ALA A 132 2.03 12.32 -5.22
C ALA A 132 3.16 11.32 -5.43
N ALA A 133 2.98 10.33 -6.30
CA ALA A 133 4.04 9.38 -6.65
C ALA A 133 5.17 10.03 -7.47
N GLY A 134 4.92 11.19 -8.08
CA GLY A 134 5.84 11.88 -8.96
C GLY A 134 5.57 11.61 -10.44
N ASN A 135 6.00 12.54 -11.28
CA ASN A 135 5.84 12.48 -12.73
C ASN A 135 7.22 12.32 -13.39
N THR A 136 7.34 11.46 -14.40
CA THR A 136 8.56 11.28 -15.16
C THR A 136 8.90 12.57 -15.91
N GLY A 137 10.16 12.96 -15.84
CA GLY A 137 10.68 14.17 -16.45
C GLY A 137 12.19 14.26 -16.29
N PRO A 138 12.83 15.32 -16.80
CA PRO A 138 14.28 15.49 -16.72
C PRO A 138 14.82 15.33 -15.30
N ASP A 139 14.11 15.88 -14.32
CA ASP A 139 14.51 15.90 -12.90
C ASP A 139 13.93 14.75 -12.06
N CYS A 140 13.18 13.83 -12.68
CA CYS A 140 12.54 12.72 -11.98
C CYS A 140 12.41 11.51 -12.93
N GLN A 141 13.37 10.59 -12.85
CA GLN A 141 13.40 9.40 -13.71
C GLN A 141 12.78 8.18 -13.01
N PRO A 142 12.29 7.18 -13.76
CA PRO A 142 11.91 5.89 -13.18
C PRO A 142 13.03 5.30 -12.32
N GLY A 143 12.69 4.88 -11.10
CA GLY A 143 13.64 4.35 -10.12
C GLY A 143 14.26 5.38 -9.19
N TYR A 144 13.94 6.68 -9.33
CA TYR A 144 14.33 7.70 -8.37
C TYR A 144 13.53 7.56 -7.06
N GLU A 145 14.15 8.02 -5.97
CA GLU A 145 13.54 8.07 -4.65
C GLU A 145 12.71 9.35 -4.52
N VAL A 146 11.40 9.19 -4.28
CA VAL A 146 10.45 10.31 -4.24
C VAL A 146 10.05 10.59 -2.80
N PHE A 147 10.39 11.78 -2.30
CA PHE A 147 10.05 12.20 -0.94
C PHE A 147 8.78 13.08 -0.97
N PRO A 148 7.79 12.85 -0.07
CA PRO A 148 7.74 11.81 0.98
C PRO A 148 7.09 10.48 0.52
N ALA A 149 6.73 10.33 -0.76
CA ALA A 149 5.99 9.16 -1.25
C ALA A 149 6.66 7.80 -1.00
N ARG A 150 7.98 7.75 -0.86
CA ARG A 150 8.74 6.53 -0.56
C ARG A 150 8.50 5.94 0.84
N PHE A 151 7.94 6.73 1.77
CA PHE A 151 7.83 6.29 3.15
C PHE A 151 6.61 5.38 3.37
N PRO A 152 6.72 4.26 4.11
CA PRO A 152 5.63 3.30 4.28
C PRO A 152 4.36 3.85 4.96
N THR A 153 4.47 4.92 5.75
CA THR A 153 3.34 5.57 6.41
C THR A 153 2.59 6.54 5.49
N VAL A 154 3.12 6.81 4.30
CA VAL A 154 2.54 7.74 3.32
C VAL A 154 1.75 6.96 2.28
N LEU A 155 0.52 7.41 2.00
CA LEU A 155 -0.25 6.92 0.87
C LEU A 155 0.27 7.57 -0.41
N ALA A 156 1.19 6.90 -1.10
CA ALA A 156 1.67 7.33 -2.40
C ALA A 156 0.61 7.07 -3.49
N VAL A 157 0.36 8.08 -4.33
CA VAL A 157 -0.72 8.03 -5.34
C VAL A 157 -0.17 8.24 -6.75
N ALA A 158 -0.32 7.21 -7.58
CA ALA A 158 -0.06 7.25 -9.01
C ALA A 158 -1.22 7.89 -9.79
N ALA A 159 -0.93 8.41 -10.96
CA ALA A 159 -1.88 9.03 -11.86
C ALA A 159 -2.37 8.04 -12.92
N ARG A 160 -3.68 8.01 -13.13
CA ARG A 160 -4.32 7.29 -14.22
C ARG A 160 -4.60 8.23 -15.38
N ALA A 161 -4.40 7.76 -16.61
CA ALA A 161 -4.85 8.46 -17.80
C ALA A 161 -6.35 8.24 -18.03
N ASP A 162 -6.85 7.05 -17.68
CA ASP A 162 -8.26 6.68 -17.76
C ASP A 162 -8.63 5.62 -16.71
N ASN A 163 -9.85 5.07 -16.79
CA ASN A 163 -10.36 4.09 -15.84
C ASN A 163 -9.59 2.77 -15.82
N HIS A 164 -8.71 2.50 -16.78
CA HIS A 164 -8.01 1.22 -16.94
C HIS A 164 -6.49 1.36 -17.02
N THR A 165 -5.95 2.53 -17.34
CA THR A 165 -4.52 2.72 -17.61
C THR A 165 -3.85 3.71 -16.66
N ILE A 166 -2.66 3.34 -16.18
CA ILE A 166 -1.74 4.27 -15.51
C ILE A 166 -1.20 5.23 -16.58
N ALA A 167 -1.14 6.52 -16.25
CA ALA A 167 -0.62 7.51 -17.16
C ALA A 167 0.86 7.26 -17.46
N PRO A 168 1.33 7.41 -18.71
CA PRO A 168 2.73 7.15 -19.07
C PRO A 168 3.74 8.00 -18.30
N TYR A 169 3.32 9.19 -17.86
CA TYR A 169 4.15 10.07 -17.02
C TYR A 169 4.18 9.65 -15.55
N SER A 170 3.28 8.79 -15.08
CA SER A 170 3.18 8.49 -13.65
C SER A 170 4.32 7.58 -13.21
N LEU A 171 4.98 7.93 -12.11
CA LEU A 171 5.72 6.95 -11.34
C LEU A 171 4.77 5.97 -10.65
N VAL A 172 5.28 4.78 -10.35
CA VAL A 172 4.51 3.68 -9.76
C VAL A 172 4.25 3.92 -8.28
N ALA A 173 3.05 3.59 -7.84
CA ALA A 173 2.66 3.55 -6.44
C ALA A 173 1.61 2.46 -6.22
N GLU A 174 1.36 2.12 -4.96
CA GLU A 174 0.35 1.13 -4.58
C GLU A 174 -1.07 1.57 -4.93
N LEU A 175 -1.36 2.87 -4.77
CA LEU A 175 -2.66 3.45 -5.09
C LEU A 175 -2.58 4.25 -6.39
N SER A 176 -3.71 4.37 -7.08
CA SER A 176 -3.87 5.29 -8.19
C SER A 176 -5.23 5.97 -8.20
N ALA A 177 -5.30 7.15 -8.80
CA ALA A 177 -6.53 7.91 -9.00
C ALA A 177 -6.46 8.69 -10.33
N PRO A 178 -7.58 9.24 -10.83
CA PRO A 178 -7.57 10.06 -12.05
C PRO A 178 -6.53 11.17 -11.97
N GLY A 179 -5.56 11.15 -12.88
CA GLY A 179 -4.47 12.14 -12.92
C GLY A 179 -4.74 13.31 -13.87
N VAL A 180 -5.79 13.22 -14.69
CA VAL A 180 -6.21 14.26 -15.63
C VAL A 180 -7.51 14.89 -15.14
N VAL A 181 -7.53 16.21 -15.04
CA VAL A 181 -8.68 16.98 -14.58
C VAL A 181 -9.13 17.92 -15.70
N PRO A 182 -10.27 17.65 -16.36
CA PRO A 182 -10.74 18.45 -17.48
C PRO A 182 -11.05 19.91 -17.12
N ALA A 183 -11.51 20.14 -15.88
CA ALA A 183 -11.78 21.46 -15.35
C ALA A 183 -11.46 21.49 -13.85
N ALA A 184 -10.63 22.43 -13.43
CA ALA A 184 -10.26 22.65 -12.04
C ALA A 184 -10.55 24.09 -11.61
N LEU A 185 -10.60 24.30 -10.30
CA LEU A 185 -10.75 25.65 -9.76
C LEU A 185 -9.54 26.51 -10.10
N ALA A 186 -9.80 27.76 -10.42
CA ALA A 186 -8.82 28.78 -10.73
C ALA A 186 -9.20 30.11 -10.05
N PRO A 187 -8.25 31.04 -9.86
CA PRO A 187 -8.60 32.40 -9.46
C PRO A 187 -9.66 32.99 -10.40
N GLY A 188 -10.85 33.27 -9.86
CA GLY A 188 -11.97 33.84 -10.61
C GLY A 188 -12.89 32.85 -11.34
N GLY A 189 -12.74 31.52 -11.19
CA GLY A 189 -13.69 30.56 -11.72
C GLY A 189 -13.11 29.16 -11.97
N TRP A 190 -13.42 28.61 -13.14
CA TRP A 190 -12.94 27.30 -13.59
C TRP A 190 -11.95 27.45 -14.75
N ALA A 191 -10.95 26.59 -14.82
CA ALA A 191 -9.99 26.53 -15.91
C ALA A 191 -9.76 25.09 -16.37
N GLU A 192 -9.43 24.92 -17.64
CA GLU A 192 -9.10 23.61 -18.23
C GLU A 192 -7.58 23.30 -18.16
N GLY A 193 -6.78 24.29 -17.78
CA GLY A 193 -5.33 24.19 -17.68
C GLY A 193 -4.66 25.51 -17.30
N THR A 194 -3.33 25.48 -17.23
CA THR A 194 -2.50 26.67 -16.99
C THR A 194 -1.93 27.21 -18.30
N LEU A 195 -1.81 28.52 -18.43
CA LEU A 195 -1.21 29.13 -19.61
C LEU A 195 0.32 29.02 -19.54
N GLY A 196 0.91 28.26 -20.46
CA GLY A 196 2.35 28.20 -20.70
C GLY A 196 2.76 29.05 -21.90
N LYS A 197 4.06 29.09 -22.18
CA LYS A 197 4.62 29.77 -23.38
C LYS A 197 4.08 29.19 -24.69
N ASP A 198 3.79 27.90 -24.71
CA ASP A 198 3.38 27.13 -25.90
C ASP A 198 1.86 26.88 -25.96
N GLY A 199 1.07 27.56 -25.11
CA GLY A 199 -0.38 27.42 -25.05
C GLY A 199 -0.89 26.87 -23.71
N VAL A 200 -2.15 26.40 -23.69
CA VAL A 200 -2.79 25.85 -22.50
C VAL A 200 -2.22 24.46 -22.20
N ARG A 201 -1.64 24.30 -21.00
CA ARG A 201 -1.20 23.01 -20.48
C ARG A 201 -2.32 22.44 -19.60
N PRO A 202 -2.89 21.27 -19.95
CA PRO A 202 -3.97 20.69 -19.18
C PRO A 202 -3.52 20.32 -17.76
N TYR A 203 -4.47 20.23 -16.84
CA TYR A 203 -4.21 19.70 -15.50
C TYR A 203 -4.01 18.19 -15.56
N ALA A 204 -2.75 17.77 -15.68
CA ALA A 204 -2.34 16.39 -15.70
C ALA A 204 -1.14 16.16 -14.77
N GLY A 205 -1.24 15.18 -13.87
CA GLY A 205 -0.18 14.88 -12.90
C GLY A 205 -0.64 14.02 -11.74
N THR A 206 0.31 13.33 -11.10
CA THR A 206 0.10 12.64 -9.80
C THR A 206 -0.36 13.60 -8.70
N SER A 207 -0.01 14.87 -8.80
CA SER A 207 -0.49 15.95 -7.93
C SER A 207 -2.01 16.15 -7.97
N PHE A 208 -2.69 15.82 -9.07
CA PHE A 208 -4.15 15.88 -9.20
C PHE A 208 -4.84 14.56 -8.84
N ALA A 209 -4.12 13.44 -8.87
CA ALA A 209 -4.60 12.16 -8.37
C ALA A 209 -4.59 12.11 -6.83
N THR A 210 -3.55 12.65 -6.21
CA THR A 210 -3.35 12.74 -4.75
C THR A 210 -4.58 13.29 -3.99
N PRO A 211 -5.18 14.43 -4.38
CA PRO A 211 -6.32 15.00 -3.67
C PRO A 211 -7.59 14.13 -3.68
N VAL A 212 -7.74 13.19 -4.63
CA VAL A 212 -8.84 12.23 -4.62
C VAL A 212 -8.74 11.30 -3.41
N VAL A 213 -7.52 10.83 -3.13
CA VAL A 213 -7.23 9.96 -1.98
C VAL A 213 -7.25 10.77 -0.67
N SER A 214 -6.75 12.00 -0.68
CA SER A 214 -6.82 12.91 0.47
C SER A 214 -8.27 13.21 0.88
N GLY A 215 -9.15 13.49 -0.08
CA GLY A 215 -10.58 13.67 0.17
C GLY A 215 -11.22 12.39 0.70
N THR A 216 -10.87 11.22 0.16
CA THR A 216 -11.34 9.93 0.66
C THR A 216 -10.93 9.69 2.12
N ALA A 217 -9.67 9.98 2.47
CA ALA A 217 -9.19 9.91 3.85
C ALA A 217 -9.96 10.87 4.77
N ALA A 218 -10.25 12.09 4.31
CA ALA A 218 -11.02 13.07 5.06
C ALA A 218 -12.47 12.60 5.33
N LEU A 219 -13.11 11.98 4.35
CA LEU A 219 -14.44 11.37 4.52
C LEU A 219 -14.40 10.21 5.52
N LEU A 220 -13.37 9.35 5.46
CA LEU A 220 -13.19 8.24 6.38
C LEU A 220 -13.02 8.72 7.83
N GLN A 221 -12.15 9.71 8.06
CA GLN A 221 -11.97 10.28 9.39
C GLN A 221 -13.20 11.05 9.89
N SER A 222 -14.01 11.63 8.99
CA SER A 222 -15.30 12.24 9.35
C SER A 222 -16.33 11.18 9.76
N ARG A 223 -16.38 10.05 9.03
CA ARG A 223 -17.29 8.94 9.31
C ARG A 223 -16.90 8.16 10.58
N TYR A 224 -15.61 8.01 10.83
CA TYR A 224 -15.07 7.29 11.98
C TYR A 224 -14.14 8.20 12.81
N PRO A 225 -14.70 9.11 13.63
CA PRO A 225 -13.88 10.00 14.46
C PRO A 225 -12.91 9.21 15.34
N GLY A 226 -11.63 9.57 15.31
CA GLY A 226 -10.57 8.90 16.08
C GLY A 226 -10.00 7.63 15.44
N ILE A 227 -10.41 7.29 14.21
CA ILE A 227 -9.76 6.22 13.43
C ILE A 227 -8.27 6.50 13.27
N SER A 228 -7.45 5.45 13.43
CA SER A 228 -6.00 5.58 13.31
C SER A 228 -5.57 5.78 11.83
N PRO A 229 -4.44 6.45 11.56
CA PRO A 229 -3.92 6.58 10.20
C PRO A 229 -3.65 5.23 9.53
N SER A 230 -3.18 4.24 10.30
CA SER A 230 -2.96 2.89 9.78
C SER A 230 -4.25 2.20 9.35
N HIS A 231 -5.36 2.38 10.08
CA HIS A 231 -6.66 1.87 9.64
C HIS A 231 -7.22 2.60 8.43
N VAL A 232 -7.06 3.94 8.36
CA VAL A 232 -7.44 4.70 7.15
C VAL A 232 -6.67 4.20 5.94
N ARG A 233 -5.34 4.03 6.06
CA ARG A 233 -4.51 3.44 5.00
C ARG A 233 -5.01 2.07 4.60
N ALA A 234 -5.24 1.19 5.57
CA ALA A 234 -5.66 -0.17 5.30
C ALA A 234 -7.04 -0.24 4.62
N LEU A 235 -7.99 0.61 5.01
CA LEU A 235 -9.31 0.70 4.35
C LEU A 235 -9.19 1.16 2.90
N ILE A 236 -8.40 2.21 2.65
CA ILE A 236 -8.19 2.73 1.29
C ILE A 236 -7.48 1.69 0.42
N THR A 237 -6.40 1.08 0.91
CA THR A 237 -5.66 0.07 0.18
C THR A 237 -6.49 -1.19 -0.08
N ALA A 238 -7.23 -1.69 0.92
CA ALA A 238 -8.01 -2.92 0.78
C ALA A 238 -9.26 -2.76 -0.10
N SER A 239 -9.81 -1.54 -0.21
CA SER A 239 -10.95 -1.24 -1.09
C SER A 239 -10.55 -0.82 -2.51
N ALA A 240 -9.25 -0.57 -2.74
CA ALA A 240 -8.74 -0.19 -4.04
C ALA A 240 -8.90 -1.34 -5.07
N GLN A 241 -9.14 -0.98 -6.33
CA GLN A 241 -9.37 -1.98 -7.37
C GLN A 241 -8.11 -2.81 -7.66
N PRO A 242 -8.24 -4.14 -7.84
CA PRO A 242 -7.14 -5.00 -8.25
C PRO A 242 -6.50 -4.55 -9.56
N GLY A 243 -5.19 -4.76 -9.71
CA GLY A 243 -4.48 -4.54 -10.99
C GLY A 243 -4.05 -3.09 -11.27
N GLY A 244 -4.20 -2.19 -10.30
CA GLY A 244 -3.66 -0.83 -10.39
C GLY A 244 -3.95 0.07 -9.20
N GLY A 245 -4.56 -0.46 -8.14
CA GLY A 245 -4.82 0.29 -6.91
C GLY A 245 -5.76 1.47 -7.10
N ALA A 246 -6.67 1.40 -8.07
CA ALA A 246 -7.56 2.51 -8.36
C ALA A 246 -8.49 2.75 -7.15
N VAL A 247 -8.40 3.95 -6.56
CA VAL A 247 -9.22 4.32 -5.41
C VAL A 247 -10.60 4.74 -5.88
N ASP A 248 -11.62 4.09 -5.31
CA ASP A 248 -13.02 4.49 -5.41
C ASP A 248 -13.48 4.98 -4.03
N PRO A 249 -13.74 6.29 -3.85
CA PRO A 249 -14.16 6.84 -2.57
C PRO A 249 -15.41 6.18 -1.99
N LEU A 250 -16.37 5.78 -2.84
CA LEU A 250 -17.59 5.12 -2.39
C LEU A 250 -17.27 3.73 -1.83
N ALA A 251 -16.46 2.95 -2.55
CA ALA A 251 -15.99 1.64 -2.11
C ALA A 251 -15.24 1.74 -0.78
N ALA A 252 -14.30 2.68 -0.64
CA ALA A 252 -13.54 2.90 0.57
C ALA A 252 -14.41 3.19 1.80
N LEU A 253 -15.53 3.89 1.62
CA LEU A 253 -16.44 4.25 2.71
C LEU A 253 -17.45 3.16 3.07
N THR A 254 -17.73 2.21 2.17
CA THR A 254 -18.91 1.33 2.26
C THR A 254 -18.61 -0.15 2.20
N GLN A 255 -17.52 -0.58 1.57
CA GLN A 255 -17.22 -2.01 1.41
C GLN A 255 -16.64 -2.64 2.67
N LEU A 256 -15.81 -1.88 3.40
CA LEU A 256 -15.10 -2.36 4.57
C LEU A 256 -15.27 -1.37 5.73
N SER A 257 -15.33 -1.91 6.94
CA SER A 257 -15.32 -1.18 8.20
C SER A 257 -13.99 -1.36 8.92
N PRO A 258 -13.62 -0.44 9.83
CA PRO A 258 -12.41 -0.61 10.63
C PRO A 258 -12.35 -1.97 11.35
N GLN A 259 -13.48 -2.46 11.89
CA GLN A 259 -13.53 -3.74 12.60
C GLN A 259 -13.26 -4.96 11.71
N GLU A 260 -13.49 -4.86 10.40
CA GLU A 260 -13.25 -5.96 9.46
C GLU A 260 -11.77 -6.13 9.11
N ILE A 261 -10.97 -5.06 9.27
CA ILE A 261 -9.54 -5.03 8.93
C ILE A 261 -8.65 -5.20 10.17
N GLU A 262 -9.21 -5.14 11.39
CA GLU A 262 -8.45 -5.40 12.61
C GLU A 262 -7.84 -6.82 12.61
N PRO A 263 -6.57 -6.97 13.04
CA PRO A 263 -5.95 -8.29 13.20
C PRO A 263 -6.79 -9.17 14.13
N ARG A 264 -7.48 -10.16 13.56
CA ARG A 264 -8.21 -11.15 14.35
C ARG A 264 -7.21 -12.11 14.99
N PRO A 265 -7.41 -12.51 16.26
CA PRO A 265 -6.59 -13.54 16.86
C PRO A 265 -6.62 -14.79 15.98
N PRO A 266 -5.47 -15.48 15.79
CA PRO A 266 -5.39 -16.61 14.87
C PRO A 266 -6.39 -17.69 15.27
N LEU A 267 -7.22 -18.10 14.32
CA LEU A 267 -8.12 -19.24 14.48
C LEU A 267 -7.27 -20.49 14.73
N ARG A 268 -7.33 -21.01 15.95
CA ARG A 268 -6.74 -22.31 16.27
C ARG A 268 -7.62 -23.39 15.66
N VAL A 269 -7.30 -23.81 14.45
CA VAL A 269 -7.91 -25.00 13.85
C VAL A 269 -7.34 -26.22 14.57
N ARG A 270 -8.12 -26.81 15.47
CA ARG A 270 -7.81 -28.13 16.03
C ARG A 270 -8.27 -29.16 15.00
N ALA A 271 -7.33 -29.99 14.53
CA ALA A 271 -7.70 -31.16 13.75
C ALA A 271 -8.71 -31.97 14.58
N VAL A 272 -9.86 -32.29 14.00
CA VAL A 272 -10.78 -33.27 14.57
C VAL A 272 -9.99 -34.57 14.64
N ASP A 273 -9.97 -35.21 15.82
CA ASP A 273 -9.35 -36.52 15.97
C ASP A 273 -9.96 -37.43 14.89
N GLY A 274 -9.12 -37.94 13.99
CA GLY A 274 -9.61 -38.71 12.86
C GLY A 274 -10.38 -39.91 13.37
N ASP A 275 -11.65 -40.04 12.99
CA ASP A 275 -12.42 -41.24 13.24
C ASP A 275 -11.64 -42.42 12.68
N THR A 276 -11.06 -43.23 13.56
CA THR A 276 -10.31 -44.41 13.14
C THR A 276 -11.29 -45.33 12.45
N ASN A 277 -11.21 -45.42 11.12
CA ASN A 277 -12.08 -46.29 10.35
C ASN A 277 -11.84 -47.75 10.79
N PRO A 278 -12.82 -48.42 11.44
CA PRO A 278 -12.64 -49.77 11.96
C PRO A 278 -12.39 -50.80 10.85
N ALA A 279 -12.62 -50.46 9.58
CA ALA A 279 -12.25 -51.31 8.45
C ALA A 279 -10.73 -51.38 8.23
N VAL A 280 -10.00 -50.27 8.47
CA VAL A 280 -8.54 -50.19 8.26
C VAL A 280 -7.81 -51.01 9.33
N SER A 281 -8.27 -50.95 10.58
CA SER A 281 -7.73 -51.77 11.67
C SER A 281 -8.01 -53.26 11.47
N ARG A 282 -9.18 -53.63 10.94
CA ARG A 282 -9.52 -55.01 10.58
C ARG A 282 -8.65 -55.54 9.43
N LEU A 283 -8.32 -54.71 8.43
CA LEU A 283 -7.40 -55.10 7.34
C LEU A 283 -5.99 -55.39 7.86
N GLY A 284 -5.48 -54.57 8.78
CA GLY A 284 -4.15 -54.76 9.38
C GLY A 284 -4.03 -56.07 10.16
N LEU A 285 -5.08 -56.44 10.91
CA LEU A 285 -5.16 -57.71 11.64
C LEU A 285 -5.18 -58.93 10.71
N LEU A 286 -5.93 -58.85 9.60
CA LEU A 286 -5.98 -59.93 8.60
C LEU A 286 -4.66 -60.08 7.83
N GLY A 287 -4.01 -58.97 7.47
CA GLY A 287 -2.69 -58.99 6.82
C GLY A 287 -1.58 -59.54 7.72
N GLY A 288 -1.57 -59.15 9.00
CA GLY A 288 -0.60 -59.65 9.98
C GLY A 288 -0.77 -61.14 10.27
N SER A 289 -2.01 -61.63 10.38
CA SER A 289 -2.28 -63.05 10.60
C SER A 289 -1.91 -63.92 9.38
N ALA A 290 -2.12 -63.42 8.15
CA ALA A 290 -1.68 -64.11 6.94
C ALA A 290 -0.14 -64.25 6.87
N LEU A 291 0.62 -63.21 7.24
CA LEU A 291 2.08 -63.25 7.27
C LEU A 291 2.62 -64.25 8.30
N VAL A 292 2.00 -64.33 9.49
CA VAL A 292 2.35 -65.32 10.51
C VAL A 292 2.08 -66.74 10.02
N LEU A 293 0.96 -66.95 9.32
CA LEU A 293 0.62 -68.26 8.76
C LEU A 293 1.63 -68.70 7.68
N VAL A 294 2.04 -67.78 6.80
CA VAL A 294 3.06 -68.05 5.78
C VAL A 294 4.41 -68.37 6.41
N ALA A 295 4.81 -67.64 7.46
CA ALA A 295 6.04 -67.92 8.20
C ALA A 295 6.00 -69.29 8.88
N LEU A 296 4.87 -69.66 9.50
CA LEU A 296 4.67 -70.99 10.10
C LEU A 296 4.77 -72.10 9.04
N ILE A 297 4.12 -71.95 7.89
CA ILE A 297 4.20 -72.91 6.79
C ILE A 297 5.65 -73.03 6.26
N ALA A 298 6.38 -71.93 6.15
CA ALA A 298 7.78 -71.92 5.73
C ALA A 298 8.69 -72.65 6.74
N THR A 299 8.46 -72.48 8.04
CA THR A 299 9.23 -73.18 9.09
C THR A 299 8.90 -74.69 9.16
N LEU A 300 7.64 -75.08 8.98
CA LEU A 300 7.22 -76.48 8.90
C LEU A 300 7.79 -77.18 7.67
N SER A 301 7.78 -76.52 6.50
CA SER A 301 8.32 -77.10 5.26
C SER A 301 9.85 -77.23 5.28
N SER A 302 10.56 -76.29 5.89
CA SER A 302 12.01 -76.40 6.11
C SER A 302 12.37 -77.52 7.09
N GLY A 303 11.60 -77.70 8.18
CA GLY A 303 11.77 -78.81 9.14
C GLY A 303 11.53 -80.20 8.54
N LEU A 304 10.55 -80.37 7.64
CA LEU A 304 10.31 -81.64 6.94
C LEU A 304 11.41 -81.97 5.93
N SER A 305 12.03 -80.97 5.29
CA SER A 305 13.10 -81.21 4.32
C SER A 305 14.38 -81.73 5.01
N THR A 306 14.73 -81.16 6.18
CA THR A 306 15.89 -81.60 6.98
C THR A 306 15.70 -83.00 7.56
N TRP A 307 14.46 -83.37 7.92
CA TRP A 307 14.13 -84.71 8.43
C TRP A 307 14.26 -85.81 7.35
N ARG A 308 13.89 -85.50 6.09
CA ARG A 308 14.05 -86.44 4.96
C ARG A 308 15.52 -86.63 4.54
N SER A 309 16.36 -85.60 4.65
CA SER A 309 17.80 -85.73 4.32
C SER A 309 18.60 -86.48 5.38
N GLY A 310 18.16 -86.49 6.65
CA GLY A 310 18.84 -87.21 7.73
C GLY A 310 18.73 -88.74 7.61
N ARG A 311 17.62 -89.27 7.09
CA ARG A 311 17.40 -90.73 6.97
C ARG A 311 18.14 -91.42 5.81
N ARG A 312 18.74 -90.68 4.86
CA ARG A 312 19.40 -91.28 3.68
C ARG A 312 20.92 -91.45 3.81
N ARG A 313 21.55 -91.04 4.92
CA ARG A 313 23.01 -91.13 5.11
C ARG A 313 23.50 -92.30 6.00
N GLU A 314 22.61 -93.12 6.56
CA GLU A 314 22.99 -94.27 7.40
C GLU A 314 22.62 -95.61 6.77
N SER A 315 23.25 -95.98 5.64
CA SER A 315 23.34 -97.39 5.20
C SER A 315 24.19 -97.53 3.94
N ALA A 316 25.52 -97.58 4.09
CA ALA A 316 26.40 -98.17 3.08
C ALA A 316 27.63 -98.78 3.79
N PRO A 317 27.78 -100.12 3.80
CA PRO A 317 28.86 -100.82 4.50
C PRO A 317 30.19 -100.75 3.74
N ARG A 318 31.30 -100.60 4.48
CA ARG A 318 32.68 -100.73 3.98
C ARG A 318 33.05 -102.22 3.83
N PRO A 319 33.55 -102.70 2.68
CA PRO A 319 34.17 -104.01 2.57
C PRO A 319 35.66 -104.00 3.01
N PRO A 320 36.22 -105.18 3.35
CA PRO A 320 37.44 -105.30 4.16
C PRO A 320 38.73 -105.30 3.33
N ALA A 321 39.84 -105.06 4.04
CA ALA A 321 41.19 -105.12 3.56
C ALA A 321 41.60 -106.55 3.13
N ALA A 322 42.32 -106.65 2.01
CA ALA A 322 43.22 -107.75 1.71
C ALA A 322 44.52 -107.21 1.11
N ARG A 323 45.63 -107.65 1.71
CA ARG A 323 47.02 -107.33 1.39
C ARG A 323 47.50 -108.07 0.15
N ARG A 324 48.30 -107.40 -0.69
CA ARG A 324 49.67 -107.78 -1.06
C ARG A 324 50.38 -106.56 -1.62
#